data_AF-A0A2V6PDR2-F1
#
_entry.id   AF-A0A2V6PDR2-F1
#
_cell.length_a   1.000
_cell.length_b   1.000
_cell.length_c   1.000
_cell.angle_alpha   90.00
_cell.angle_beta   90.00
_cell.angle_gamma   90.00
#
_symmetry.space_group_name_H-M   'P 1'
#
loop_
_entity.id
_entity.type
_entity.pdbx_description
1 polymer ?
#
loop_
_entity_poly.entity_id
_entity_poly.type
_entity_poly.pdbx_seq_one_letter_code
_entity_poly.pdbx_strand_id
1 'polypeptide(L)'
;MMDFFPLRPPAPPTMEADGGARLRRALTSLVGSGLDGVSTLRSTATEDGSPHPIHGKGQGEGKQSLRHALFSTAFLRHSILFTLLAFAPLLLTGCQKQNPTTANYPNRSINLIVPWAAGGGTDRLARFVADALQRRLGQPVIVVNRVGGSGAVGHSAGALAAPDGHTLTMATFELSTMRSMGISKLTWEDFLPVAQLNGDAAAILARADAAWQNLGELLETIRKEPGKLKMSGTSTGGAWDLARSGLLLAAGIAPTNVIWAPTQGSAPALVELLGGHVDVVCCSVPEAAPQIEGR
;
A
#
# COMPACT_ATOMS: atom_id res chain seq x y z
N MET A 1 -21.18 -9.66 41.19
CA MET A 1 -22.18 -9.70 40.11
C MET A 1 -22.13 -8.35 39.42
N MET A 2 -21.38 -8.25 38.32
CA MET A 2 -21.40 -7.11 37.42
C MET A 2 -21.42 -7.67 36.00
N ASP A 3 -22.60 -7.61 35.40
CA ASP A 3 -22.86 -8.11 34.05
C ASP A 3 -22.21 -7.16 33.04
N PHE A 4 -21.12 -7.62 32.44
CA PHE A 4 -20.60 -7.03 31.22
C PHE A 4 -21.47 -7.53 30.05
N PHE A 5 -22.44 -6.71 29.65
CA PHE A 5 -23.05 -6.83 28.32
C PHE A 5 -21.96 -6.51 27.27
N PRO A 6 -21.57 -7.44 26.40
CA PRO A 6 -20.78 -7.06 25.24
C PRO A 6 -21.70 -6.29 24.29
N LEU A 7 -21.51 -4.98 24.22
CA LEU A 7 -22.02 -4.20 23.10
C LEU A 7 -21.41 -4.80 21.83
N ARG A 8 -22.24 -5.51 21.07
CA ARG A 8 -21.92 -5.98 19.73
C ARG A 8 -21.37 -4.79 18.94
N PRO A 9 -20.16 -4.87 18.36
CA PRO A 9 -19.63 -3.79 17.55
C PRO A 9 -20.63 -3.49 16.41
N PRO A 10 -20.76 -2.22 16.00
CA PRO A 10 -21.63 -1.85 14.89
C PRO A 10 -21.23 -2.65 13.65
N ALA A 11 -22.24 -3.05 12.86
CA ALA A 11 -21.99 -3.73 11.59
C ALA A 11 -21.00 -2.91 10.74
N PRO A 12 -20.05 -3.56 10.05
CA PRO A 12 -19.10 -2.83 9.22
C PRO A 12 -19.87 -1.99 8.19
N PRO A 13 -19.45 -0.75 7.93
CA PRO A 13 -20.12 0.12 6.98
C PRO A 13 -20.14 -0.56 5.61
N THR A 14 -21.34 -0.75 5.07
CA THR A 14 -21.54 -1.42 3.79
C THR A 14 -21.08 -0.51 2.67
N MET A 15 -20.03 -0.93 1.96
CA MET A 15 -19.72 -0.44 0.63
C MET A 15 -20.96 -0.60 -0.27
N GLU A 16 -21.28 0.38 -1.13
CA GLU A 16 -22.38 0.25 -2.10
C GLU A 16 -22.30 -1.09 -2.83
N ALA A 17 -23.44 -1.80 -2.89
CA ALA A 17 -23.52 -3.22 -3.22
C ALA A 17 -22.87 -3.60 -4.57
N ASP A 18 -22.86 -2.69 -5.55
CA ASP A 18 -22.35 -2.97 -6.89
C ASP A 18 -20.84 -2.69 -7.04
N GLY A 19 -20.35 -1.56 -6.48
CA GLY A 19 -18.93 -1.19 -6.52
C GLY A 19 -18.05 -2.18 -5.75
N GLY A 20 -18.53 -2.57 -4.56
CA GLY A 20 -17.85 -3.57 -3.75
C GLY A 20 -17.76 -4.95 -4.39
N ALA A 21 -18.81 -5.34 -5.12
CA ALA A 21 -18.83 -6.62 -5.84
C ALA A 21 -17.82 -6.65 -7.00
N ARG A 22 -17.55 -5.51 -7.64
CA ARG A 22 -16.56 -5.41 -8.73
C ARG A 22 -15.12 -5.50 -8.21
N LEU A 23 -14.79 -4.74 -7.16
CA LEU A 23 -13.48 -4.84 -6.50
C LEU A 23 -13.22 -6.25 -5.97
N ARG A 24 -14.20 -6.81 -5.26
CA ARG A 24 -14.10 -8.16 -4.70
C ARG A 24 -13.90 -9.19 -5.81
N ARG A 25 -14.67 -9.13 -6.91
CA ARG A 25 -14.46 -10.01 -8.08
C ARG A 25 -13.06 -9.85 -8.67
N ALA A 26 -12.56 -8.63 -8.82
CA ALA A 26 -11.22 -8.36 -9.35
C ALA A 26 -10.13 -8.99 -8.47
N LEU A 27 -10.23 -8.84 -7.14
CA LEU A 27 -9.29 -9.41 -6.17
C LEU A 27 -9.41 -10.93 -6.04
N THR A 28 -10.62 -11.47 -5.89
CA THR A 28 -10.85 -12.91 -5.79
C THR A 28 -10.38 -13.64 -7.04
N SER A 29 -10.61 -13.07 -8.23
CA SER A 29 -10.07 -13.66 -9.46
C SER A 29 -8.55 -13.55 -9.56
N LEU A 30 -7.92 -12.51 -9.01
CA LEU A 30 -6.45 -12.40 -8.97
C LEU A 30 -5.84 -13.48 -8.09
N VAL A 31 -6.46 -13.77 -6.94
CA VAL A 31 -6.03 -14.87 -6.05
C VAL A 31 -6.30 -16.24 -6.68
N GLY A 32 -7.47 -16.42 -7.30
CA GLY A 32 -7.86 -17.69 -7.92
C GLY A 32 -7.11 -18.05 -9.20
N SER A 33 -6.51 -17.08 -9.90
CA SER A 33 -5.70 -17.34 -11.10
C SER A 33 -4.27 -17.78 -10.80
N GLY A 34 -3.90 -17.95 -9.52
CA GLY A 34 -2.53 -18.21 -9.10
C GLY A 34 -1.66 -16.96 -9.19
N LEU A 35 -0.91 -16.67 -8.14
CA LEU A 35 0.23 -15.75 -8.19
C LEU A 35 1.47 -16.44 -8.79
N ASP A 36 1.27 -17.40 -9.69
CA ASP A 36 2.29 -18.31 -10.22
C ASP A 36 3.33 -17.62 -11.12
N GLY A 37 3.14 -16.33 -11.40
CA GLY A 37 3.99 -15.52 -12.27
C GLY A 37 5.33 -15.08 -11.68
N VAL A 38 5.69 -15.45 -10.44
CA VAL A 38 6.98 -15.05 -9.83
C VAL A 38 8.13 -16.01 -10.21
N SER A 39 7.91 -17.04 -11.03
CA SER A 39 8.96 -18.02 -11.39
C SER A 39 9.54 -17.91 -12.82
N THR A 40 9.09 -16.97 -13.67
CA THR A 40 9.64 -16.84 -15.04
C THR A 40 9.73 -15.40 -15.51
N LEU A 41 10.69 -14.65 -14.98
CA LEU A 41 11.30 -13.53 -15.71
C LEU A 41 12.71 -13.96 -16.15
N ARG A 42 12.75 -14.78 -17.20
CA ARG A 42 13.98 -15.02 -17.95
C ARG A 42 14.26 -13.79 -18.81
N SER A 43 15.48 -13.30 -18.68
CA SER A 43 16.13 -12.26 -19.47
C SER A 43 15.77 -12.32 -20.96
N THR A 44 15.27 -11.19 -21.49
CA THR A 44 15.54 -10.78 -22.88
C THR A 44 15.89 -9.29 -22.86
N ALA A 45 17.11 -8.99 -22.45
CA ALA A 45 17.74 -7.73 -22.80
C ALA A 45 18.14 -7.81 -24.28
N THR A 46 17.55 -6.96 -25.11
CA THR A 46 18.16 -6.54 -26.37
C THR A 46 18.56 -5.09 -26.20
N GLU A 47 19.86 -4.87 -26.23
CA GLU A 47 20.49 -3.56 -26.35
C GLU A 47 20.14 -2.97 -27.71
N ASP A 48 19.60 -1.75 -27.74
CA ASP A 48 19.97 -0.80 -28.78
C ASP A 48 20.00 0.59 -28.16
N GLY A 49 21.20 1.18 -28.23
CA GLY A 49 21.48 2.52 -27.77
C GLY A 49 21.72 3.41 -28.97
N SER A 50 21.04 4.56 -29.01
CA SER A 50 21.70 5.81 -29.40
C SER A 50 20.80 7.04 -29.13
N PRO A 51 21.40 8.21 -28.84
CA PRO A 51 20.68 9.40 -28.38
C PRO A 51 20.30 10.34 -29.54
N HIS A 52 19.16 11.01 -29.43
CA HIS A 52 18.80 12.13 -30.31
C HIS A 52 19.07 13.49 -29.65
N PRO A 53 19.82 14.40 -30.31
CA PRO A 53 20.14 15.72 -29.79
C PRO A 53 19.12 16.80 -30.18
N ILE A 54 19.16 17.85 -29.36
CA ILE A 54 18.43 19.10 -29.42
C ILE A 54 18.90 19.95 -30.62
N HIS A 55 17.96 20.60 -31.32
CA HIS A 55 18.26 21.76 -32.14
C HIS A 55 17.18 22.83 -32.03
N GLY A 56 17.61 24.05 -31.71
CA GLY A 56 16.80 25.26 -31.71
C GLY A 56 16.87 26.01 -33.05
N LYS A 57 15.95 26.97 -33.19
CA LYS A 57 15.90 28.20 -34.02
C LYS A 57 14.43 28.67 -33.91
N GLY A 58 14.05 29.91 -33.73
CA GLY A 58 14.71 31.21 -33.86
C GLY A 58 13.67 32.18 -34.43
N GLN A 59 13.49 33.33 -33.75
CA GLN A 59 13.00 34.63 -34.24
C GLN A 59 11.55 34.83 -34.73
N GLY A 60 11.00 35.98 -34.33
CA GLY A 60 9.83 36.60 -34.94
C GLY A 60 9.18 37.69 -34.08
N GLU A 61 9.79 38.87 -34.01
CA GLU A 61 9.15 40.10 -33.49
C GLU A 61 7.97 40.53 -34.38
N GLY A 62 6.95 41.15 -33.78
CA GLY A 62 5.86 41.80 -34.52
C GLY A 62 4.95 42.63 -33.62
N LYS A 63 5.20 43.94 -33.57
CA LYS A 63 4.41 44.98 -32.90
C LYS A 63 3.12 45.33 -33.69
N GLN A 64 2.25 46.10 -33.01
CA GLN A 64 1.15 46.96 -33.52
C GLN A 64 -0.23 46.27 -33.63
N SER A 65 -1.38 46.88 -33.31
CA SER A 65 -1.72 48.27 -33.01
C SER A 65 -2.99 48.35 -32.15
N LEU A 66 -3.07 49.40 -31.33
CA LEU A 66 -4.29 49.93 -30.73
C LEU A 66 -5.16 50.59 -31.82
N ARG A 67 -6.48 50.35 -31.78
CA ARG A 67 -7.47 51.33 -32.24
C ARG A 67 -8.65 51.38 -31.27
N HIS A 68 -8.85 52.57 -30.71
CA HIS A 68 -10.06 53.00 -30.02
C HIS A 68 -11.24 53.07 -30.98
N ALA A 69 -12.43 52.73 -30.49
CA ALA A 69 -13.68 53.30 -30.98
C ALA A 69 -14.67 53.45 -29.80
N LEU A 70 -14.83 54.69 -29.35
CA LEU A 70 -15.90 55.18 -28.47
C LEU A 70 -17.12 55.49 -29.34
N PHE A 71 -18.31 55.00 -28.99
CA PHE A 71 -19.65 55.56 -29.31
C PHE A 71 -20.67 54.67 -28.58
N SER A 72 -21.79 55.09 -28.02
CA SER A 72 -22.34 56.36 -27.55
C SER A 72 -23.61 55.96 -26.81
N THR A 73 -23.86 56.58 -25.67
CA THR A 73 -25.05 56.37 -24.84
C THR A 73 -26.29 56.98 -25.49
N ALA A 74 -27.28 56.17 -25.84
CA ALA A 74 -28.69 56.57 -25.97
C ALA A 74 -29.57 55.32 -26.12
N PHE A 75 -30.82 55.40 -25.67
CA PHE A 75 -31.85 54.34 -25.68
C PHE A 75 -31.89 53.39 -24.48
N LEU A 76 -31.62 53.96 -23.31
CA LEU A 76 -32.34 53.59 -22.09
C LEU A 76 -33.74 54.21 -22.19
N ARG A 77 -34.81 53.41 -22.40
CA ARG A 77 -36.15 53.61 -21.76
C ARG A 77 -37.36 52.78 -22.26
N HIS A 78 -37.30 51.95 -23.31
CA HIS A 78 -38.54 51.34 -23.84
C HIS A 78 -38.56 49.80 -24.02
N SER A 79 -37.59 49.04 -23.51
CA SER A 79 -37.58 47.56 -23.69
C SER A 79 -37.60 46.77 -22.38
N ILE A 80 -38.31 47.26 -21.36
CA ILE A 80 -38.54 46.51 -20.10
C ILE A 80 -39.93 45.84 -20.10
N LEU A 81 -40.84 46.23 -21.00
CA LEU A 81 -42.22 45.72 -21.00
C LEU A 81 -42.51 44.62 -22.04
N PHE A 82 -41.61 44.37 -23.00
CA PHE A 82 -41.75 43.28 -23.98
C PHE A 82 -40.93 42.02 -23.64
N THR A 83 -40.04 42.09 -22.65
CA THR A 83 -39.15 40.98 -22.27
C THR A 83 -39.80 40.03 -21.24
N LEU A 84 -40.99 40.37 -20.72
CA LEU A 84 -41.71 39.56 -19.71
C LEU A 84 -42.69 38.54 -20.29
N LEU A 85 -43.02 38.59 -21.59
CA LEU A 85 -43.95 37.63 -22.21
C LEU A 85 -43.28 36.55 -23.07
N ALA A 86 -41.98 36.63 -23.33
CA ALA A 86 -41.24 35.65 -24.14
C ALA A 86 -40.49 34.58 -23.33
N PHE A 87 -40.47 34.67 -21.99
CA PHE A 87 -39.77 33.73 -21.11
C PHE A 87 -40.69 32.68 -20.44
N ALA A 88 -41.99 32.70 -20.73
CA ALA A 88 -42.96 31.81 -20.10
C ALA A 88 -42.91 30.31 -20.50
N PRO A 89 -42.29 29.85 -21.61
CA PRO A 89 -42.14 28.42 -21.84
C PRO A 89 -40.87 27.81 -21.19
N LEU A 90 -39.94 28.60 -20.64
CA LEU A 90 -38.66 28.08 -20.13
C LEU A 90 -38.71 27.50 -18.71
N LEU A 91 -39.87 27.55 -18.05
CA LEU A 91 -40.04 27.08 -16.66
C LEU A 91 -40.59 25.64 -16.54
N LEU A 92 -40.96 24.98 -17.64
CA LEU A 92 -41.47 23.61 -17.61
C LEU A 92 -40.47 22.51 -18.03
N THR A 93 -39.25 22.85 -18.46
CA THR A 93 -38.23 21.85 -18.83
C THR A 93 -37.27 21.49 -17.69
N GLY A 94 -37.46 22.05 -16.49
CA GLY A 94 -36.52 21.94 -15.37
C GLY A 94 -36.60 20.69 -14.50
N CYS A 95 -37.64 19.85 -14.63
CA CYS A 95 -37.74 18.59 -13.90
C CYS A 95 -37.19 17.41 -14.72
N GLN A 96 -35.99 17.53 -15.27
CA GLN A 96 -35.21 16.32 -15.50
C GLN A 96 -34.82 15.80 -14.11
N LYS A 97 -35.44 14.68 -13.70
CA LYS A 97 -34.84 13.78 -12.72
C LYS A 97 -33.43 13.49 -13.25
N GLN A 98 -32.44 14.20 -12.73
CA GLN A 98 -31.09 13.69 -12.71
C GLN A 98 -31.20 12.43 -11.86
N ASN A 99 -31.42 11.28 -12.52
CA ASN A 99 -31.04 10.03 -11.93
C ASN A 99 -29.60 10.29 -11.49
N PRO A 100 -29.27 10.18 -10.19
CA PRO A 100 -27.88 10.12 -9.82
C PRO A 100 -27.36 8.96 -10.64
N THR A 101 -26.56 9.26 -11.67
CA THR A 101 -25.68 8.27 -12.25
C THR A 101 -24.86 7.85 -11.05
N THR A 102 -25.24 6.72 -10.43
CA THR A 102 -24.40 5.97 -9.51
C THR A 102 -23.04 5.99 -10.16
N ALA A 103 -22.14 6.82 -9.64
CA ALA A 103 -20.88 7.09 -10.30
C ALA A 103 -20.15 5.76 -10.30
N ASN A 104 -20.11 5.10 -11.45
CA ASN A 104 -19.68 3.71 -11.58
C ASN A 104 -18.34 3.56 -10.86
N TYR A 105 -18.33 2.75 -9.80
CA TYR A 105 -17.12 2.53 -9.03
C TYR A 105 -16.11 1.69 -9.86
N PRO A 106 -14.80 2.01 -9.77
CA PRO A 106 -14.23 3.20 -9.16
C PRO A 106 -14.37 4.44 -10.06
N ASN A 107 -14.64 5.59 -9.44
CA ASN A 107 -14.84 6.88 -10.13
C ASN A 107 -13.65 7.85 -9.96
N ARG A 108 -12.65 7.45 -9.18
CA ARG A 108 -11.37 8.13 -8.96
C ARG A 108 -10.29 7.11 -8.63
N SER A 109 -9.04 7.58 -8.48
CA SER A 109 -7.93 6.73 -8.06
C SER A 109 -8.18 6.05 -6.72
N ILE A 110 -7.73 4.81 -6.59
CA ILE A 110 -7.76 4.04 -5.35
C ILE A 110 -6.38 4.15 -4.68
N ASN A 111 -6.34 4.44 -3.40
CA ASN A 111 -5.11 4.37 -2.61
C ASN A 111 -4.98 2.97 -1.99
N LEU A 112 -3.82 2.34 -2.12
CA LEU A 112 -3.46 1.10 -1.44
C LEU A 112 -2.40 1.40 -0.39
N ILE A 113 -2.81 1.46 0.88
CA ILE A 113 -1.93 1.77 2.01
C ILE A 113 -1.07 0.55 2.34
N VAL A 114 0.24 0.77 2.44
CA VAL A 114 1.23 -0.21 2.89
C VAL A 114 1.79 0.28 4.25
N PRO A 115 1.66 -0.50 5.33
CA PRO A 115 2.10 -0.06 6.67
C PRO A 115 3.62 -0.16 6.90
N TRP A 116 4.40 -0.42 5.85
CA TRP A 116 5.85 -0.70 5.89
C TRP A 116 6.64 0.11 4.87
N ALA A 117 7.96 0.17 5.06
CA ALA A 117 8.87 0.87 4.18
C ALA A 117 8.82 0.33 2.74
N ALA A 118 9.08 1.21 1.77
CA ALA A 118 9.15 0.82 0.37
C ALA A 118 10.28 -0.19 0.11
N GLY A 119 10.09 -1.07 -0.88
CA GLY A 119 11.06 -2.12 -1.25
C GLY A 119 10.93 -3.44 -0.45
N GLY A 120 10.21 -3.44 0.67
CA GLY A 120 9.89 -4.66 1.43
C GLY A 120 8.89 -5.57 0.71
N GLY A 121 8.63 -6.76 1.25
CA GLY A 121 7.76 -7.76 0.63
C GLY A 121 6.32 -7.27 0.48
N THR A 122 5.77 -6.66 1.53
CA THR A 122 4.42 -6.05 1.48
C THR A 122 4.31 -4.99 0.39
N ASP A 123 5.33 -4.14 0.23
CA ASP A 123 5.32 -3.08 -0.79
C ASP A 123 5.39 -3.65 -2.21
N ARG A 124 6.26 -4.64 -2.44
CA ARG A 124 6.36 -5.30 -3.75
C ARG A 124 5.07 -6.02 -4.12
N LEU A 125 4.47 -6.76 -3.18
CA LEU A 125 3.18 -7.40 -3.40
C LEU A 125 2.07 -6.36 -3.65
N ALA A 126 2.05 -5.27 -2.90
CA ALA A 126 1.09 -4.19 -3.11
C ALA A 126 1.21 -3.56 -4.49
N ARG A 127 2.43 -3.33 -4.99
CA ARG A 127 2.67 -2.81 -6.35
C ARG A 127 2.20 -3.77 -7.43
N PHE A 128 2.46 -5.06 -7.26
CA PHE A 128 1.95 -6.09 -8.17
C PHE A 128 0.41 -6.10 -8.21
N VAL A 129 -0.24 -6.08 -7.04
CA VAL A 129 -1.70 -6.04 -6.94
C VAL A 129 -2.26 -4.74 -7.51
N ALA A 130 -1.62 -3.61 -7.24
CA ALA A 130 -2.04 -2.30 -7.75
C ALA A 130 -2.05 -2.26 -9.28
N ASP A 131 -0.99 -2.73 -9.93
CA ASP A 131 -0.92 -2.82 -11.39
C ASP A 131 -2.00 -3.78 -11.96
N ALA A 132 -2.19 -4.95 -11.35
CA ALA A 132 -3.23 -5.89 -11.75
C ALA A 132 -4.65 -5.30 -11.61
N LEU A 133 -4.92 -4.60 -10.51
CA LEU A 133 -6.20 -3.94 -10.26
C LEU A 133 -6.42 -2.78 -11.23
N GLN A 134 -5.41 -1.96 -11.50
CA GLN A 134 -5.50 -0.87 -12.45
C GLN A 134 -5.95 -1.36 -13.83
N ARG A 135 -5.35 -2.45 -14.34
CA ARG A 135 -5.73 -3.06 -15.62
C ARG A 135 -7.18 -3.55 -15.65
N ARG A 136 -7.70 -4.04 -14.53
CA ARG A 136 -9.07 -4.59 -14.42
C ARG A 136 -10.14 -3.53 -14.16
N LEU A 137 -9.79 -2.50 -13.41
CA LEU A 137 -10.73 -1.48 -12.94
C LEU A 137 -10.77 -0.26 -13.87
N GLY A 138 -9.69 0.00 -14.59
CA GLY A 138 -9.56 1.18 -15.47
C GLY A 138 -9.31 2.48 -14.72
N GLN A 139 -8.99 2.41 -13.42
CA GLN A 139 -8.62 3.56 -12.59
C GLN A 139 -7.25 3.30 -11.94
N PRO A 140 -6.43 4.36 -11.71
CA PRO A 140 -5.15 4.22 -11.04
C PRO A 140 -5.29 3.62 -9.65
N VAL A 141 -4.39 2.69 -9.30
CA VAL A 141 -4.23 2.20 -7.92
C VAL A 141 -2.86 2.64 -7.42
N ILE A 142 -2.85 3.55 -6.46
CA ILE A 142 -1.65 4.24 -5.98
C ILE A 142 -1.20 3.60 -4.68
N VAL A 143 0.00 3.02 -4.67
CA VAL A 143 0.62 2.48 -3.45
C VAL A 143 1.13 3.63 -2.58
N VAL A 144 0.71 3.66 -1.31
CA VAL A 144 1.09 4.69 -0.34
C VAL A 144 1.71 4.04 0.90
N ASN A 145 3.03 4.13 1.06
CA ASN A 145 3.72 3.66 2.25
C ASN A 145 3.48 4.62 3.43
N ARG A 146 2.89 4.12 4.52
CA ARG A 146 2.60 4.83 5.77
C ARG A 146 3.26 4.09 6.94
N VAL A 147 4.51 4.42 7.20
CA VAL A 147 5.36 3.75 8.21
C VAL A 147 5.16 4.32 9.63
N GLY A 148 5.61 3.57 10.64
CA GLY A 148 5.67 4.03 12.03
C GLY A 148 4.77 3.26 13.00
N GLY A 149 5.16 3.27 14.28
CA GLY A 149 4.41 2.62 15.36
C GLY A 149 4.25 1.11 15.18
N SER A 150 5.28 0.41 14.69
CA SER A 150 5.19 -1.03 14.35
C SER A 150 4.06 -1.35 13.38
N GLY A 151 3.84 -0.47 12.40
CA GLY A 151 2.77 -0.54 11.42
C GLY A 151 1.46 0.13 11.86
N ALA A 152 1.32 0.58 13.11
CA ALA A 152 0.06 1.12 13.64
C ALA A 152 -0.38 2.38 12.91
N VAL A 153 0.57 3.20 12.43
CA VAL A 153 0.26 4.42 11.67
C VAL A 153 -0.45 4.07 10.36
N GLY A 154 0.09 3.11 9.59
CA GLY A 154 -0.49 2.69 8.32
C GLY A 154 -1.83 2.00 8.49
N HIS A 155 -1.95 1.08 9.46
CA HIS A 155 -3.22 0.41 9.72
C HIS A 155 -4.28 1.39 10.22
N SER A 156 -3.93 2.34 11.09
CA SER A 156 -4.88 3.36 11.56
C SER A 156 -5.35 4.27 10.42
N ALA A 157 -4.45 4.65 9.50
CA ALA A 157 -4.82 5.42 8.33
C ALA A 157 -5.84 4.67 7.44
N GLY A 158 -5.71 3.35 7.33
CA GLY A 158 -6.66 2.48 6.66
C GLY A 158 -8.00 2.36 7.38
N ALA A 159 -7.99 2.08 8.68
CA ALA A 159 -9.18 1.89 9.49
C ALA A 159 -10.03 3.17 9.61
N LEU A 160 -9.39 4.34 9.61
CA LEU A 160 -10.06 5.65 9.69
C LEU A 160 -10.46 6.21 8.32
N ALA A 161 -10.14 5.53 7.23
CA ALA A 161 -10.50 5.99 5.89
C ALA A 161 -12.02 5.91 5.66
N ALA A 162 -12.52 6.74 4.73
CA ALA A 162 -13.90 6.64 4.31
C ALA A 162 -14.17 5.22 3.74
N PRO A 163 -15.25 4.54 4.16
CA PRO A 163 -15.55 3.16 3.72
C PRO A 163 -16.21 3.13 2.34
N ASP A 164 -15.63 3.86 1.38
CA ASP A 164 -16.16 4.06 0.01
C ASP A 164 -15.42 3.23 -1.06
N GLY A 165 -14.50 2.36 -0.63
CA GLY A 165 -13.70 1.48 -1.50
C GLY A 165 -12.54 2.17 -2.22
N HIS A 166 -12.30 3.48 -2.05
CA HIS A 166 -11.17 4.18 -2.67
C HIS A 166 -9.91 4.19 -1.78
N THR A 167 -9.99 3.59 -0.59
CA THR A 167 -8.81 3.27 0.22
C THR A 167 -8.83 1.79 0.57
N LEU A 168 -7.77 1.11 0.17
CA LEU A 168 -7.47 -0.27 0.53
C LEU A 168 -6.26 -0.27 1.45
N THR A 169 -6.18 -1.30 2.30
CA THR A 169 -5.07 -1.45 3.24
C THR A 169 -4.47 -2.83 3.06
N MET A 170 -3.15 -2.91 2.92
CA MET A 170 -2.42 -4.16 3.07
C MET A 170 -2.50 -4.56 4.54
N ALA A 171 -3.45 -5.43 4.87
CA ALA A 171 -3.53 -6.04 6.19
C ALA A 171 -2.33 -6.97 6.38
N THR A 172 -1.63 -6.81 7.50
CA THR A 172 -0.46 -7.62 7.84
C THR A 172 -0.67 -8.30 9.20
N PHE A 173 0.23 -9.23 9.53
CA PHE A 173 0.17 -10.02 10.76
C PHE A 173 0.05 -9.16 12.03
N GLU A 174 0.60 -7.96 12.02
CA GLU A 174 0.65 -7.07 13.17
C GLU A 174 -0.73 -6.67 13.71
N LEU A 175 -1.79 -6.73 12.89
CA LEU A 175 -3.18 -6.59 13.38
C LEU A 175 -3.56 -7.64 14.43
N SER A 176 -2.86 -8.78 14.47
CA SER A 176 -3.06 -9.83 15.48
C SER A 176 -2.27 -9.58 16.77
N THR A 177 -1.21 -8.76 16.75
CA THR A 177 -0.32 -8.56 17.91
C THR A 177 -0.39 -7.16 18.52
N MET A 178 -0.76 -6.13 17.74
CA MET A 178 -0.80 -4.73 18.19
C MET A 178 -1.57 -4.52 19.49
N ARG A 179 -2.76 -5.14 19.62
CA ARG A 179 -3.61 -5.01 20.81
C ARG A 179 -2.97 -5.62 22.04
N SER A 180 -2.43 -6.83 21.92
CA SER A 180 -1.76 -7.53 23.02
C SER A 180 -0.48 -6.83 23.45
N MET A 181 0.19 -6.14 22.52
CA MET A 181 1.38 -5.33 22.80
C MET A 181 1.07 -3.91 23.30
N GLY A 182 -0.21 -3.51 23.39
CA GLY A 182 -0.58 -2.15 23.80
C GLY A 182 -0.21 -1.05 22.80
N ILE A 183 0.12 -1.40 21.56
CA ILE A 183 0.53 -0.44 20.51
C ILE A 183 -0.69 0.29 19.94
N SER A 184 -1.77 -0.45 19.69
CA SER A 184 -3.03 0.07 19.16
C SER A 184 -4.18 -0.83 19.61
N LYS A 185 -5.39 -0.28 19.66
CA LYS A 185 -6.62 -1.08 19.91
C LYS A 185 -7.12 -1.79 18.65
N LEU A 186 -6.57 -1.46 17.49
CA LEU A 186 -6.97 -2.02 16.21
C LEU A 186 -6.81 -3.54 16.19
N THR A 187 -7.76 -4.18 15.52
CA THR A 187 -7.72 -5.60 15.17
C THR A 187 -8.16 -5.77 13.71
N TRP A 188 -8.17 -7.01 13.22
CA TRP A 188 -8.69 -7.31 11.89
C TRP A 188 -10.19 -7.01 11.73
N GLU A 189 -10.95 -6.92 12.83
CA GLU A 189 -12.39 -6.63 12.83
C GLU A 189 -12.72 -5.19 12.42
N ASP A 190 -11.73 -4.28 12.51
CA ASP A 190 -11.88 -2.88 12.07
C ASP A 190 -11.81 -2.72 10.54
N PHE A 191 -11.63 -3.83 9.81
CA PHE A 191 -11.52 -3.87 8.36
C PHE A 191 -12.55 -4.84 7.77
N LEU A 192 -12.94 -4.62 6.52
CA LEU A 192 -13.64 -5.61 5.71
C LEU A 192 -12.60 -6.47 4.98
N PRO A 193 -12.40 -7.75 5.35
CA PRO A 193 -11.42 -8.59 4.66
C PRO A 193 -11.87 -8.89 3.23
N VAL A 194 -10.99 -8.66 2.26
CA VAL A 194 -11.33 -8.85 0.84
C VAL A 194 -10.72 -10.13 0.27
N ALA A 195 -9.41 -10.32 0.45
CA ALA A 195 -8.67 -11.46 -0.05
C ALA A 195 -7.36 -11.65 0.73
N GLN A 196 -6.96 -12.91 0.94
CA GLN A 196 -5.60 -13.24 1.38
C GLN A 196 -4.70 -13.26 0.13
N LEU A 197 -3.67 -12.42 0.13
CA LEU A 197 -2.81 -12.25 -1.04
C LEU A 197 -1.65 -13.26 -1.04
N ASN A 198 -1.01 -13.49 0.10
CA ASN A 198 0.06 -14.47 0.24
C ASN A 198 0.09 -15.07 1.66
N GLY A 199 0.87 -16.13 1.81
CA GLY A 199 1.35 -16.64 3.08
C GLY A 199 2.83 -16.93 2.92
N ASP A 200 3.67 -16.24 3.70
CA ASP A 200 5.11 -16.31 3.54
C ASP A 200 5.73 -17.21 4.63
N ALA A 201 6.58 -18.13 4.20
CA ALA A 201 7.46 -18.84 5.12
C ALA A 201 8.60 -17.90 5.56
N ALA A 202 8.85 -17.85 6.87
CA ALA A 202 10.00 -17.14 7.41
C ALA A 202 11.29 -17.87 7.03
N ALA A 203 12.29 -17.12 6.59
CA ALA A 203 13.65 -17.59 6.33
C ALA A 203 14.62 -16.87 7.25
N ILE A 204 15.76 -17.53 7.49
CA ILE A 204 16.88 -17.00 8.27
C ILE A 204 18.02 -16.71 7.31
N LEU A 205 18.42 -15.44 7.25
CA LEU A 205 19.48 -14.97 6.37
C LEU A 205 20.63 -14.45 7.20
N ALA A 206 21.80 -15.05 7.04
CA ALA A 206 23.02 -14.60 7.66
C ALA A 206 23.89 -13.80 6.68
N ARG A 207 24.77 -12.96 7.24
CA ARG A 207 25.85 -12.33 6.47
C ARG A 207 26.73 -13.38 5.77
N ALA A 208 27.34 -12.99 4.65
CA ALA A 208 28.12 -13.90 3.80
C ALA A 208 29.36 -14.48 4.49
N ASP A 209 29.96 -13.68 5.37
CA ASP A 209 31.18 -13.94 6.13
C ASP A 209 30.90 -14.48 7.55
N ALA A 210 29.69 -14.98 7.79
CA ALA A 210 29.35 -15.59 9.07
C ALA A 210 30.25 -16.80 9.38
N ALA A 211 30.62 -16.96 10.65
CA ALA A 211 31.44 -18.09 11.10
C ALA A 211 30.69 -19.44 11.09
N TRP A 212 29.38 -19.42 10.87
CA TRP A 212 28.49 -20.58 10.79
C TRP A 212 27.95 -20.76 9.37
N GLN A 213 27.82 -22.01 8.93
CA GLN A 213 27.45 -22.37 7.56
C GLN A 213 26.02 -22.94 7.44
N ASN A 214 25.37 -23.19 8.56
CA ASN A 214 24.00 -23.72 8.61
C ASN A 214 23.26 -23.27 9.86
N LEU A 215 21.96 -23.55 9.87
CA LEU A 215 21.08 -23.19 10.99
C LEU A 215 21.49 -23.88 12.30
N GLY A 216 21.96 -25.12 12.26
CA GLY A 216 22.40 -25.84 13.46
C GLY A 216 23.57 -25.13 14.14
N GLU A 217 24.59 -24.75 13.38
CA GLU A 217 25.76 -24.01 13.87
C GLU A 217 25.39 -22.61 14.40
N LEU A 218 24.44 -21.93 13.75
CA LEU A 218 23.90 -20.67 14.26
C LEU A 218 23.24 -20.87 15.63
N LEU A 219 22.36 -21.87 15.79
CA LEU A 219 21.69 -22.15 17.05
C LEU A 219 22.67 -22.56 18.15
N GLU A 220 23.70 -23.35 17.83
CA GLU A 220 24.78 -23.66 18.77
C GLU A 220 25.56 -22.42 19.19
N THR A 221 25.86 -21.52 18.25
CA THR A 221 26.52 -20.24 18.54
C THR A 221 25.69 -19.40 19.50
N ILE A 222 24.38 -19.26 19.24
CA ILE A 222 23.45 -18.52 20.12
C ILE A 222 23.40 -19.14 21.52
N ARG A 223 23.46 -20.48 21.62
CA ARG A 223 23.43 -21.18 22.92
C ARG A 223 24.71 -20.94 23.72
N LYS A 224 25.87 -20.98 23.06
CA LYS A 224 27.18 -20.79 23.69
C LYS A 224 27.44 -19.32 24.05
N GLU A 225 26.90 -18.41 23.28
CA GLU A 225 27.22 -16.98 23.34
C GLU A 225 25.97 -16.09 23.43
N PRO A 226 25.14 -16.23 24.49
CA PRO A 226 23.92 -15.45 24.64
C PRO A 226 24.22 -13.94 24.70
N GLY A 227 23.42 -13.15 23.99
CA GLY A 227 23.51 -11.70 23.94
C GLY A 227 24.55 -11.16 22.96
N LYS A 228 25.29 -12.02 22.23
CA LYS A 228 26.28 -11.55 21.25
C LYS A 228 25.70 -11.26 19.87
N LEU A 229 24.81 -12.12 19.38
CA LEU A 229 24.27 -11.98 18.03
C LEU A 229 23.11 -10.98 17.99
N LYS A 230 23.13 -10.11 16.98
CA LYS A 230 22.08 -9.16 16.63
C LYS A 230 21.26 -9.72 15.48
N MET A 231 19.95 -9.76 15.67
CA MET A 231 18.98 -10.20 14.68
C MET A 231 18.00 -9.08 14.34
N SER A 232 17.52 -9.03 13.10
CA SER A 232 16.52 -8.06 12.66
C SER A 232 15.51 -8.70 11.70
N GLY A 233 14.56 -7.91 11.20
CA GLY A 233 13.56 -8.37 10.23
C GLY A 233 12.37 -7.44 10.15
N THR A 234 11.78 -7.09 11.29
CA THR A 234 10.66 -6.17 11.38
C THR A 234 10.63 -5.51 12.77
N SER A 235 9.55 -4.84 13.14
CA SER A 235 9.36 -4.30 14.48
C SER A 235 9.31 -5.40 15.55
N THR A 236 9.57 -5.04 16.80
CA THR A 236 9.31 -5.93 17.96
C THR A 236 7.87 -6.42 17.96
N GLY A 237 7.69 -7.73 18.15
CA GLY A 237 6.41 -8.44 18.09
C GLY A 237 5.69 -8.42 16.73
N GLY A 238 6.38 -7.98 15.67
CA GLY A 238 5.93 -8.19 14.29
C GLY A 238 6.22 -9.61 13.80
N ALA A 239 5.81 -9.91 12.57
CA ALA A 239 5.81 -11.25 11.99
C ALA A 239 7.18 -11.95 12.11
N TRP A 240 8.25 -11.25 11.75
CA TRP A 240 9.59 -11.81 11.72
C TRP A 240 10.25 -11.92 13.10
N ASP A 241 9.87 -11.05 14.04
CA ASP A 241 10.30 -11.19 15.44
C ASP A 241 9.65 -12.41 16.10
N LEU A 242 8.36 -12.61 15.85
CA LEU A 242 7.64 -13.77 16.37
C LEU A 242 8.13 -15.07 15.72
N ALA A 243 8.40 -15.08 14.41
CA ALA A 243 8.95 -16.24 13.72
C ALA A 243 10.32 -16.64 14.28
N ARG A 244 11.23 -15.67 14.46
CA ARG A 244 12.52 -15.89 15.14
C ARG A 244 12.32 -16.41 16.56
N SER A 245 11.42 -15.81 17.32
CA SER A 245 11.17 -16.20 18.71
C SER A 245 10.63 -17.64 18.79
N GLY A 246 9.71 -18.01 17.90
CA GLY A 246 9.20 -19.38 17.79
C GLY A 246 10.27 -20.40 17.42
N LEU A 247 11.16 -20.06 16.47
CA LEU A 247 12.32 -20.88 16.11
C LEU A 247 13.23 -21.13 17.32
N LEU A 248 13.59 -20.07 18.06
CA LEU A 248 14.48 -20.18 19.21
C LEU A 248 13.82 -21.00 20.34
N LEU A 249 12.55 -20.76 20.65
CA LEU A 249 11.81 -21.53 21.64
C LEU A 249 11.73 -23.02 21.26
N ALA A 250 11.46 -23.33 19.99
CA ALA A 250 11.45 -24.70 19.50
C ALA A 250 12.83 -25.39 19.62
N ALA A 251 13.92 -24.62 19.56
CA ALA A 251 15.28 -25.10 19.77
C ALA A 251 15.73 -25.13 21.25
N GLY A 252 14.81 -24.84 22.19
CA GLY A 252 15.12 -24.75 23.62
C GLY A 252 16.00 -23.55 24.00
N ILE A 253 15.98 -22.49 23.18
CA ILE A 253 16.76 -21.27 23.36
C ILE A 253 15.81 -20.12 23.73
N ALA A 254 16.13 -19.38 24.78
CA ALA A 254 15.34 -18.20 25.13
C ALA A 254 15.47 -17.13 24.03
N PRO A 255 14.37 -16.52 23.54
CA PRO A 255 14.43 -15.47 22.52
C PRO A 255 15.29 -14.26 22.90
N THR A 256 15.54 -14.06 24.20
CA THR A 256 16.42 -13.04 24.79
C THR A 256 17.91 -13.34 24.64
N ASN A 257 18.30 -14.54 24.19
CA ASN A 257 19.70 -14.89 23.92
C ASN A 257 20.27 -14.20 22.68
N VAL A 258 19.44 -13.47 21.93
CA VAL A 258 19.88 -12.63 20.81
C VAL A 258 19.34 -11.22 21.02
N ILE A 259 20.08 -10.24 20.54
CA ILE A 259 19.67 -8.84 20.52
C ILE A 259 18.72 -8.65 19.33
N TRP A 260 17.49 -8.24 19.57
CA TRP A 260 16.58 -7.85 18.50
C TRP A 260 16.76 -6.37 18.15
N ALA A 261 17.12 -6.09 16.90
CA ALA A 261 17.24 -4.75 16.33
C ALA A 261 16.01 -4.46 15.46
N PRO A 262 14.95 -3.82 16.00
CA PRO A 262 13.70 -3.65 15.28
C PRO A 262 13.83 -2.62 14.15
N THR A 263 13.15 -2.87 13.04
CA THR A 263 13.15 -2.01 11.86
C THR A 263 11.73 -1.73 11.36
N GLN A 264 11.58 -0.79 10.42
CA GLN A 264 10.30 -0.51 9.74
C GLN A 264 10.01 -1.51 8.61
N GLY A 265 10.28 -2.79 8.86
CA GLY A 265 10.14 -3.90 7.91
C GLY A 265 11.46 -4.49 7.42
N SER A 266 11.36 -5.44 6.50
CA SER A 266 12.47 -6.27 6.01
C SER A 266 13.47 -5.51 5.16
N ALA A 267 13.03 -4.55 4.34
CA ALA A 267 13.92 -3.76 3.48
C ALA A 267 15.03 -3.04 4.27
N PRO A 268 14.73 -2.23 5.32
CA PRO A 268 15.78 -1.66 6.14
C PRO A 268 16.59 -2.74 6.89
N ALA A 269 15.98 -3.85 7.34
CA ALA A 269 16.73 -4.93 8.00
C ALA A 269 17.79 -5.57 7.08
N LEU A 270 17.46 -5.77 5.80
CA LEU A 270 18.40 -6.29 4.81
C LEU A 270 19.53 -5.31 4.52
N VAL A 271 19.27 -4.00 4.56
CA VAL A 271 20.33 -2.97 4.48
C VAL A 271 21.27 -3.08 5.69
N GLU A 272 20.74 -3.22 6.91
CA GLU A 272 21.55 -3.42 8.12
C GLU A 272 22.39 -4.71 8.04
N LEU A 273 21.87 -5.78 7.43
CA LEU A 273 22.60 -7.03 7.22
C LEU A 273 23.78 -6.84 6.26
N LEU A 274 23.53 -6.18 5.12
CA LEU A 274 24.53 -5.90 4.10
C LEU A 274 25.61 -4.93 4.61
N GLY A 275 25.24 -3.99 5.48
CA GLY A 275 26.16 -3.06 6.16
C GLY A 275 26.93 -3.69 7.33
N GLY A 276 26.65 -4.94 7.70
CA GLY A 276 27.31 -5.61 8.83
C GLY A 276 26.85 -5.13 10.21
N HIS A 277 25.72 -4.41 10.30
CA HIS A 277 25.18 -3.89 11.55
C HIS A 277 24.38 -4.93 12.35
N VAL A 278 23.80 -5.91 11.65
CA VAL A 278 23.16 -7.09 12.24
C VAL A 278 23.73 -8.37 11.63
N ASP A 279 23.74 -9.45 12.40
CA ASP A 279 24.35 -10.72 11.99
C ASP A 279 23.40 -11.57 11.16
N VAL A 280 22.10 -11.47 11.47
CA VAL A 280 21.06 -12.30 10.87
C VAL A 280 19.78 -11.49 10.67
N VAL A 281 19.08 -11.71 9.56
CA VAL A 281 17.74 -11.19 9.29
C VAL A 281 16.76 -12.34 9.17
N CYS A 282 15.63 -12.21 9.85
CA CYS A 282 14.45 -13.03 9.63
C CYS A 282 13.53 -12.28 8.66
N CYS A 283 13.26 -12.85 7.49
CA CYS A 283 12.33 -12.28 6.51
C CYS A 283 11.88 -13.38 5.53
N SER A 284 10.96 -13.10 4.62
CA SER A 284 10.57 -14.13 3.63
C SER A 284 11.62 -14.27 2.50
N VAL A 285 11.69 -15.44 1.87
CA VAL A 285 12.63 -15.67 0.76
C VAL A 285 12.43 -14.65 -0.38
N PRO A 286 11.19 -14.34 -0.83
CA PRO A 286 10.98 -13.31 -1.83
C PRO A 286 11.51 -11.94 -1.40
N GLU A 287 11.45 -11.62 -0.11
CA GLU A 287 11.96 -10.36 0.44
C GLU A 287 13.47 -10.19 0.23
N ALA A 288 14.21 -11.29 0.29
CA ALA A 288 15.65 -11.28 0.16
C ALA A 288 16.19 -11.81 -1.18
N ALA A 289 15.32 -12.25 -2.09
CA ALA A 289 15.72 -12.77 -3.40
C ALA A 289 16.74 -11.87 -4.14
N PRO A 290 16.59 -10.54 -4.20
CA PRO A 290 17.58 -9.67 -4.85
C PRO A 290 18.98 -9.76 -4.23
N GLN A 291 19.07 -9.96 -2.91
CA GLN A 291 20.33 -10.10 -2.18
C GLN A 291 20.93 -11.51 -2.29
N ILE A 292 20.08 -12.53 -2.46
CA ILE A 292 20.52 -13.91 -2.67
C ILE A 292 21.06 -14.10 -4.09
N GLU A 293 20.35 -13.57 -5.08
CA GLU A 293 20.69 -13.69 -6.51
C GLU A 293 21.82 -12.75 -6.94
N GLY A 294 22.02 -11.64 -6.22
CA GLY A 294 23.10 -10.68 -6.48
C GLY A 294 24.48 -11.10 -5.99
N ARG A 295 24.63 -12.32 -5.45
CA ARG A 295 25.93 -12.93 -5.11
C ARG A 295 26.52 -13.66 -6.31
#